data_AF-A0A0G1JIU6-F1
#
_entry.id   AF-A0A0G1JIU6-F1
#
_cell.length_a   1.000
_cell.length_b   1.000
_cell.length_c   1.000
_cell.angle_alpha   90.00
_cell.angle_beta   90.00
_cell.angle_gamma   90.00
#
_symmetry.space_group_name_H-M   'P 1'
#
loop_
_entity.id
_entity.type
_entity.pdbx_description
1 polymer ?
#
loop_
_entity_poly.entity_id
_entity_poly.type
_entity_poly.pdbx_seq_one_letter_code
_entity_poly.pdbx_strand_id
1 'polypeptide(L)'
;MNIQWNVVIWYSKFLAVIVGIGIFVLGAYIGSFYQKSRTAMEIAEGLKGKVALTVEKKVEQVYAFNEKGNIKNIASGDVEEDEWVLIYEKPGAPALTKELVFTTSSSCVIDARAEFCNTAAFEQGQRVWVMGSINGEGIINVERLEMAGGAEM
;
A
#
# COMPACT_ATOMS: atom_id res chain seq x y z
N MET A 1 -53.73 26.69 53.93
CA MET A 1 -52.39 26.77 53.32
C MET A 1 -52.51 27.68 52.10
N ASN A 2 -52.16 28.96 52.24
CA ASN A 2 -52.36 29.96 51.18
C ASN A 2 -51.17 29.93 50.21
N ILE A 3 -51.37 29.38 49.02
CA ILE A 3 -50.37 29.40 47.95
C ILE A 3 -50.32 30.81 47.40
N GLN A 4 -49.17 31.49 47.55
CA GLN A 4 -48.95 32.81 46.98
C GLN A 4 -48.71 32.70 45.47
N TRP A 5 -49.79 32.80 44.69
CA TRP A 5 -49.81 32.70 43.23
C TRP A 5 -48.86 33.67 42.51
N ASN A 6 -48.46 34.77 43.15
CA ASN A 6 -47.56 35.75 42.56
C ASN A 6 -46.15 35.19 42.31
N VAL A 7 -45.71 34.22 43.13
CA VAL A 7 -44.40 33.57 43.00
C VAL A 7 -44.36 32.65 41.77
N VAL A 8 -45.45 31.91 41.52
CA VAL A 8 -45.56 30.97 40.39
C VAL A 8 -45.53 31.70 39.04
N ILE A 9 -46.18 32.85 38.94
CA ILE A 9 -46.20 33.67 37.73
C ILE A 9 -44.80 34.26 37.44
N TRP A 10 -44.03 34.59 38.47
CA TRP A 10 -42.69 35.12 38.32
C TRP A 10 -41.70 34.08 37.78
N TYR A 11 -41.74 32.84 38.29
CA TYR A 11 -40.89 31.76 37.80
C TYR A 11 -41.18 31.38 36.34
N SER A 12 -42.44 31.43 35.92
CA SER A 12 -42.82 31.15 34.52
C SER A 12 -42.19 32.13 33.53
N LYS A 13 -42.20 33.43 33.86
CA LYS A 13 -41.57 34.46 33.02
C LYS A 13 -40.05 34.32 32.98
N PHE A 14 -39.43 34.00 34.11
CA PHE A 14 -37.98 33.83 34.18
C PHE A 14 -37.51 32.62 33.35
N LEU A 15 -38.27 31.51 33.40
CA LEU A 15 -37.96 30.30 32.67
C LEU A 15 -38.09 30.50 31.14
N ALA A 16 -39.10 31.27 30.70
CA ALA A 16 -39.26 31.61 29.27
C ALA A 16 -38.09 32.42 28.71
N VAL A 17 -37.52 33.35 29.50
CA VAL A 17 -36.36 34.15 29.09
C VAL A 17 -35.10 33.28 28.96
N ILE A 18 -34.87 32.36 29.91
CA ILE A 18 -33.72 31.44 29.87
C ILE A 18 -33.79 30.53 28.63
N VAL A 19 -34.97 29.99 28.33
CA VAL A 19 -35.18 29.14 27.15
C VAL A 19 -34.93 29.93 25.85
N GLY A 20 -35.42 31.18 25.77
CA GLY A 20 -35.19 32.04 24.62
C GLY A 20 -33.70 32.33 24.38
N ILE A 21 -32.94 32.65 25.44
CA ILE A 21 -31.49 32.87 25.35
C ILE A 21 -30.77 31.59 24.92
N GLY A 22 -31.15 30.43 25.47
CA GLY A 22 -30.54 29.15 25.12
C GLY A 22 -30.68 28.80 23.64
N ILE A 23 -31.88 28.99 23.06
CA ILE A 23 -32.12 28.74 21.63
C ILE A 23 -31.28 29.68 20.76
N PHE A 24 -31.16 30.95 21.15
CA PHE A 24 -30.38 31.94 20.39
C PHE A 24 -28.89 31.61 20.38
N VAL A 25 -28.32 31.22 21.53
CA VAL A 25 -26.91 30.81 21.64
C VAL A 25 -26.65 29.54 20.82
N LEU A 26 -27.57 28.56 20.85
CA LEU A 26 -27.46 27.34 20.05
C LEU A 26 -27.48 27.65 18.54
N GLY A 27 -28.36 28.55 18.10
CA GLY A 27 -28.43 28.99 16.70
C GLY A 27 -27.15 29.69 16.23
N ALA A 28 -26.59 30.59 17.06
CA ALA A 28 -25.33 31.27 16.77
C ALA A 28 -24.14 30.29 16.72
N TYR A 29 -24.12 29.30 17.62
CA TYR A 29 -23.08 28.27 17.66
C TYR A 29 -23.09 27.40 16.39
N ILE A 30 -24.27 26.93 15.98
CA ILE A 30 -24.43 26.12 14.76
C ILE A 30 -24.04 26.97 13.53
N GLY A 31 -24.49 28.22 13.44
CA GLY A 31 -24.15 29.13 12.33
C GLY A 31 -22.65 29.37 12.16
N SER A 32 -21.92 29.54 13.26
CA SER A 32 -20.45 29.69 13.27
C SER A 32 -19.73 28.45 12.69
N PHE A 33 -20.24 27.25 12.99
CA PHE A 33 -19.69 26.00 12.49
C PHE A 33 -19.90 25.81 10.97
N TYR A 34 -21.02 26.30 10.44
CA TYR A 34 -21.31 26.23 8.99
C TYR A 34 -20.40 27.13 8.15
N GLN A 35 -20.05 28.33 8.62
CA GLN A 35 -19.11 29.19 7.87
C GLN A 35 -17.70 28.60 7.82
N LYS A 36 -17.22 28.02 8.92
CA LYS A 36 -15.89 27.38 8.98
C LYS A 36 -15.78 26.14 8.07
N SER A 37 -16.90 25.52 7.72
CA SER A 37 -16.94 24.35 6.83
C SER A 37 -16.83 24.72 5.35
N ARG A 38 -17.28 25.91 4.91
CA ARG A 38 -17.15 26.32 3.50
C ARG A 38 -15.72 26.68 3.10
N THR A 39 -14.95 27.31 3.98
CA THR A 39 -13.55 27.65 3.70
C THR A 39 -12.64 26.42 3.62
N ALA A 40 -13.03 25.30 4.25
CA ALA A 40 -12.33 24.03 4.11
C ALA A 40 -12.59 23.34 2.76
N MET A 41 -13.72 23.60 2.10
CA MET A 41 -14.07 22.96 0.82
C MET A 41 -13.33 23.59 -0.38
N GLU A 42 -13.12 24.90 -0.42
CA GLU A 42 -12.36 25.54 -1.52
C GLU A 42 -10.88 25.10 -1.55
N ILE A 43 -10.29 24.84 -0.37
CA ILE A 43 -8.91 24.31 -0.28
C ILE A 43 -8.84 22.86 -0.79
N ALA A 44 -9.89 22.06 -0.57
CA ALA A 44 -9.93 20.66 -1.00
C ALA A 44 -10.06 20.50 -2.53
N GLU A 45 -10.81 21.38 -3.20
CA GLU A 45 -10.93 21.35 -4.68
C GLU A 45 -9.65 21.83 -5.36
N GLY A 46 -8.97 22.86 -4.82
CA GLY A 46 -7.68 23.31 -5.34
C GLY A 46 -6.57 22.25 -5.23
N LEU A 47 -6.64 21.36 -4.23
CA LEU A 47 -5.73 20.22 -4.07
C LEU A 47 -6.03 19.09 -5.06
N LYS A 48 -7.30 18.76 -5.33
CA LYS A 48 -7.66 17.74 -6.34
C LYS A 48 -7.18 18.11 -7.75
N GLY A 49 -7.24 19.38 -8.13
CA GLY A 49 -6.79 19.84 -9.45
C GLY A 49 -5.27 19.77 -9.65
N LYS A 50 -4.46 20.00 -8.61
CA LYS A 50 -2.98 19.92 -8.70
C LYS A 50 -2.45 18.48 -8.58
N VAL A 51 -3.19 17.58 -7.93
CA VAL A 51 -2.83 16.15 -7.84
C VAL A 51 -3.07 15.42 -9.16
N ALA A 52 -4.10 15.80 -9.94
CA ALA A 52 -4.38 15.17 -11.24
C ALA A 52 -3.32 15.47 -12.33
N LEU A 53 -2.55 16.55 -12.19
CA LEU A 53 -1.46 16.92 -13.11
C LEU A 53 -0.08 16.52 -12.60
N THR A 54 0.00 16.00 -11.37
CA THR A 54 1.24 15.45 -10.84
C THR A 54 1.27 13.96 -11.14
N VAL A 55 1.77 13.65 -12.34
CA VAL A 55 2.75 12.58 -12.49
C VAL A 55 2.15 11.18 -12.32
N GLU A 56 1.63 10.65 -13.43
CA GLU A 56 1.84 9.24 -13.79
C GLU A 56 3.36 9.00 -13.99
N LYS A 57 4.20 9.26 -12.97
CA LYS A 57 5.51 8.59 -12.92
C LYS A 57 5.11 7.15 -12.68
N LYS A 58 5.15 6.37 -13.74
CA LYS A 58 5.56 4.99 -13.62
C LYS A 58 6.87 5.02 -12.81
N VAL A 59 6.78 4.73 -11.52
CA VAL A 59 7.94 4.59 -10.65
C VAL A 59 8.65 3.37 -11.20
N GLU A 60 9.64 3.60 -12.06
CA GLU A 60 10.52 2.56 -12.54
C GLU A 60 11.23 2.03 -11.30
N GLN A 61 10.81 0.85 -10.82
CA GLN A 61 11.45 0.19 -9.70
C GLN A 61 12.87 -0.15 -10.15
N VAL A 62 13.84 0.58 -9.60
CA VAL A 62 15.26 0.32 -9.82
C VAL A 62 15.67 -0.81 -8.90
N TYR A 63 15.76 -2.01 -9.47
CA TYR A 63 16.29 -3.17 -8.75
C TYR A 63 17.82 -3.13 -8.75
N ALA A 64 18.45 -3.47 -7.62
CA ALA A 64 19.91 -3.58 -7.54
C ALA A 64 20.43 -4.83 -8.28
N PHE A 65 19.58 -5.83 -8.43
CA PHE A 65 19.82 -7.03 -9.24
C PHE A 65 18.71 -7.18 -10.26
N ASN A 66 19.07 -7.37 -11.53
CA ASN A 66 18.13 -7.48 -12.63
C ASN A 66 18.75 -8.33 -13.76
N GLU A 67 18.58 -9.64 -13.69
CA GLU A 67 19.25 -10.57 -14.62
C GLU A 67 18.31 -11.68 -15.10
N LYS A 68 18.53 -12.15 -16.32
CA LYS A 68 17.80 -13.25 -16.95
C LYS A 68 18.66 -14.51 -16.93
N GLY A 69 18.09 -15.64 -16.49
CA GLY A 69 18.83 -16.90 -16.34
C GLY A 69 17.91 -18.10 -16.20
N ASN A 70 18.48 -19.23 -15.78
CA ASN A 70 17.75 -20.44 -15.45
C ASN A 70 17.80 -20.69 -13.95
N ILE A 71 16.67 -21.05 -13.33
CA ILE A 71 16.65 -21.43 -11.93
C ILE A 71 16.91 -22.92 -11.75
N LYS A 72 17.56 -23.27 -10.64
CA LYS A 72 17.83 -24.66 -10.26
C LYS A 72 17.66 -24.77 -8.76
N ASN A 73 16.95 -25.79 -8.29
CA ASN A 73 16.94 -26.14 -6.89
C ASN A 73 18.14 -27.08 -6.63
N ILE A 74 18.99 -26.70 -5.67
CA ILE A 74 20.25 -27.37 -5.33
C ILE A 74 20.17 -28.19 -4.05
N ALA A 75 18.98 -28.32 -3.46
CA ALA A 75 18.73 -29.13 -2.29
C ALA A 75 19.27 -30.55 -2.49
N SER A 76 20.11 -30.99 -1.56
CA SER A 76 20.83 -32.26 -1.61
C SER A 76 20.28 -33.24 -0.56
N GLY A 77 19.15 -33.88 -0.87
CA GLY A 77 18.64 -35.07 -0.19
C GLY A 77 17.87 -34.83 1.12
N ASP A 78 16.94 -35.75 1.41
CA ASP A 78 16.10 -36.07 2.61
C ASP A 78 15.54 -34.94 3.52
N VAL A 79 15.96 -33.69 3.34
CA VAL A 79 15.51 -32.51 4.08
C VAL A 79 14.89 -31.54 3.06
N GLU A 80 13.67 -31.10 3.34
CA GLU A 80 12.88 -30.14 2.54
C GLU A 80 13.46 -28.71 2.62
N GLU A 81 14.72 -28.53 2.21
CA GLU A 81 15.32 -27.20 2.09
C GLU A 81 15.19 -26.73 0.64
N ASP A 82 14.24 -25.84 0.36
CA ASP A 82 14.03 -25.24 -0.97
C ASP A 82 15.16 -24.22 -1.29
N GLU A 83 16.37 -24.70 -1.51
CA GLU A 83 17.50 -23.87 -1.93
C GLU A 83 17.48 -23.65 -3.44
N TRP A 84 17.09 -22.44 -3.87
CA TRP A 84 17.03 -22.07 -5.28
C TRP A 84 18.22 -21.17 -5.66
N VAL A 85 18.82 -21.46 -6.82
CA VAL A 85 19.85 -20.62 -7.41
C VAL A 85 19.46 -20.17 -8.82
N LEU A 86 19.86 -18.96 -9.19
CA LEU A 86 19.84 -18.46 -10.55
C LEU A 86 21.21 -18.68 -11.20
N ILE A 87 21.21 -19.34 -12.35
CA ILE A 87 22.35 -19.48 -13.23
C ILE A 87 22.14 -18.52 -14.41
N TYR A 88 22.98 -17.50 -14.53
CA TYR A 88 22.88 -16.45 -15.55
C TYR A 88 24.25 -16.16 -16.18
N GLU A 89 24.26 -15.33 -17.22
CA GLU A 89 25.47 -15.03 -17.99
C GLU A 89 25.72 -13.53 -18.05
N LYS A 90 27.01 -13.15 -18.05
CA LYS A 90 27.46 -11.79 -18.34
C LYS A 90 28.53 -11.80 -19.43
N PRO A 91 28.71 -10.71 -20.19
CA PRO A 91 29.81 -10.60 -21.15
C PRO A 91 31.15 -10.92 -20.48
N GLY A 92 31.81 -11.98 -20.94
CA GLY A 92 33.09 -12.45 -20.39
C GLY A 92 33.02 -13.36 -19.16
N ALA A 93 31.83 -13.69 -18.65
CA ALA A 93 31.64 -14.58 -17.50
C ALA A 93 30.41 -15.50 -17.72
N PRO A 94 30.60 -16.70 -18.28
CA PRO A 94 29.51 -17.67 -18.44
C PRO A 94 29.16 -18.34 -17.10
N ALA A 95 27.89 -18.77 -16.96
CA ALA A 95 27.39 -19.58 -15.86
C ALA A 95 27.63 -19.02 -14.44
N LEU A 96 27.43 -17.71 -14.25
CA LEU A 96 27.38 -17.11 -12.93
C LEU A 96 26.22 -17.69 -12.13
N THR A 97 26.48 -18.09 -10.89
CA THR A 97 25.47 -18.69 -10.00
C THR A 97 25.23 -17.79 -8.80
N LYS A 98 23.96 -17.55 -8.48
CA LYS A 98 23.55 -16.74 -7.33
C LYS A 98 22.38 -17.39 -6.61
N GLU A 99 22.48 -17.48 -5.29
CA GLU A 99 21.40 -17.97 -4.45
C GLU A 99 20.23 -16.97 -4.40
N LEU A 100 19.03 -17.51 -4.37
CA LEU A 100 17.77 -16.79 -4.33
C LEU A 100 17.06 -17.06 -3.02
N VAL A 101 16.63 -15.99 -2.35
CA VAL A 101 15.78 -16.04 -1.16
C VAL A 101 14.42 -15.45 -1.52
N PHE A 102 13.38 -16.27 -1.37
CA PHE A 102 12.00 -15.87 -1.52
C PHE A 102 11.42 -15.51 -0.15
N THR A 103 10.77 -14.36 -0.06
CA THR A 103 10.10 -13.87 1.15
C THR A 103 8.60 -13.80 0.91
N THR A 104 7.82 -13.53 1.96
CA THR A 104 6.37 -13.34 1.84
C THR A 104 5.98 -12.14 0.98
N SER A 105 6.92 -11.25 0.64
CA SER A 105 6.70 -10.11 -0.26
C SER A 105 7.18 -10.36 -1.70
N SER A 106 7.77 -11.51 -1.99
CA SER A 106 8.22 -11.86 -3.34
C SER A 106 7.02 -12.07 -4.28
N SER A 107 7.01 -11.38 -5.42
CA SER A 107 5.97 -11.51 -6.44
C SER A 107 6.47 -12.26 -7.66
N CYS A 108 5.70 -13.23 -8.13
CA CYS A 108 5.98 -13.98 -9.34
C CYS A 108 4.96 -13.64 -10.42
N VAL A 109 5.42 -13.53 -11.67
CA VAL A 109 4.57 -13.30 -12.83
C VAL A 109 4.54 -14.55 -13.69
N ILE A 110 3.40 -15.23 -13.65
CA ILE A 110 3.12 -16.46 -14.40
C ILE A 110 1.91 -16.17 -15.31
N ASP A 111 2.01 -16.44 -16.60
CA ASP A 111 0.96 -16.18 -17.60
C ASP A 111 0.38 -14.75 -17.53
N ALA A 112 1.27 -13.77 -17.39
CA ALA A 112 0.96 -12.34 -17.23
C ALA A 112 0.14 -11.97 -15.98
N ARG A 113 0.00 -12.88 -15.01
CA ARG A 113 -0.63 -12.62 -13.71
C ARG A 113 0.44 -12.53 -12.63
N ALA A 114 0.39 -11.45 -11.85
CA ALA A 114 1.22 -11.30 -10.68
C ALA A 114 0.56 -12.00 -9.49
N GLU A 115 1.30 -12.91 -8.87
CA GLU A 115 0.90 -13.66 -7.68
C GLU A 115 2.06 -13.77 -6.69
N PHE A 116 1.83 -14.40 -5.54
CA PHE A 116 2.90 -14.72 -4.60
C PHE A 116 3.74 -15.85 -5.18
N CYS A 117 5.06 -15.77 -5.01
CA CYS A 117 5.95 -16.83 -5.46
C CYS A 117 5.69 -18.13 -4.67
N ASN A 118 5.26 -19.17 -5.38
CA ASN A 118 5.17 -20.53 -4.87
C ASN A 118 6.32 -21.35 -5.46
N THR A 119 7.39 -21.56 -4.68
CA THR A 119 8.60 -22.28 -5.12
C THR A 119 8.32 -23.72 -5.53
N ALA A 120 7.30 -24.35 -4.94
CA ALA A 120 6.89 -25.72 -5.30
C ALA A 120 6.33 -25.83 -6.73
N ALA A 121 5.95 -24.70 -7.36
CA ALA A 121 5.48 -24.67 -8.74
C ALA A 121 6.61 -24.47 -9.76
N PHE A 122 7.85 -24.28 -9.31
CA PHE A 122 8.98 -24.04 -10.21
C PHE A 122 9.54 -25.35 -10.76
N GLU A 123 9.93 -25.30 -12.03
CA GLU A 123 10.60 -26.42 -12.69
C GLU A 123 12.12 -26.21 -12.71
N GLN A 124 12.86 -27.32 -12.60
CA GLN A 124 14.32 -27.30 -12.70
C GLN A 124 14.75 -26.83 -14.09
N GLY A 125 15.66 -25.85 -14.14
CA GLY A 125 16.14 -25.27 -15.39
C GLY A 125 15.19 -24.25 -16.03
N GLN A 126 14.08 -23.90 -15.37
CA GLN A 126 13.12 -22.94 -15.90
C GLN A 126 13.78 -21.58 -16.13
N ARG A 127 13.53 -21.00 -17.31
CA ARG A 127 14.09 -19.71 -17.68
C ARG A 127 13.25 -18.58 -17.09
N VAL A 128 13.90 -17.71 -16.34
CA VAL A 128 13.23 -16.64 -15.59
C VAL A 128 14.00 -15.33 -15.68
N TRP A 129 13.31 -14.24 -15.39
CA TRP A 129 13.88 -12.93 -15.16
C TRP A 129 13.74 -12.60 -13.68
N VAL A 130 14.86 -12.44 -12.97
CA VAL A 130 14.89 -12.17 -11.53
C VAL A 130 15.26 -10.72 -11.28
N MET A 131 14.46 -10.08 -10.44
CA MET A 131 14.60 -8.70 -10.01
C MET A 131 14.56 -8.64 -8.48
N GLY A 132 15.49 -7.89 -7.89
CA GLY A 132 15.50 -7.72 -6.44
C GLY A 132 16.74 -7.00 -5.93
N SER A 133 17.06 -7.28 -4.67
CA SER A 133 18.17 -6.67 -3.95
C SER A 133 19.23 -7.71 -3.57
N ILE A 134 20.50 -7.30 -3.57
CA ILE A 134 21.62 -8.14 -3.14
C ILE A 134 21.87 -7.86 -1.65
N ASN A 135 21.93 -8.89 -0.82
CA ASN A 135 22.25 -8.74 0.60
C ASN A 135 23.78 -8.64 0.82
N GLY A 136 24.21 -8.48 2.08
CA GLY A 136 25.63 -8.37 2.44
C GLY A 136 26.49 -9.60 2.13
N GLU A 137 25.86 -10.76 1.93
CA GLU A 137 26.49 -12.05 1.63
C GLU A 137 26.49 -12.34 0.11
N GLY A 138 25.89 -11.47 -0.69
CA GLY A 138 25.79 -11.64 -2.14
C GLY A 138 24.65 -12.55 -2.60
N ILE A 139 23.72 -12.89 -1.71
CA ILE A 139 22.46 -13.62 -1.97
C ILE A 139 21.41 -12.63 -2.48
N ILE A 140 20.54 -13.08 -3.38
CA ILE A 140 19.50 -12.25 -3.99
C ILE A 140 18.19 -12.40 -3.21
N ASN A 141 17.75 -11.32 -2.58
CA ASN A 141 16.39 -11.21 -2.07
C ASN A 141 15.46 -10.94 -3.26
N VAL A 142 14.65 -11.92 -3.63
CA VAL A 142 13.76 -11.82 -4.79
C VAL A 142 12.60 -10.89 -4.46
N GLU A 143 12.47 -9.80 -5.19
CA GLU A 143 11.32 -8.90 -5.10
C GLU A 143 10.31 -9.23 -6.18
N ARG A 144 10.80 -9.52 -7.39
CA ARG A 144 9.99 -9.92 -8.53
C ARG A 144 10.67 -10.98 -9.39
N LEU A 145 9.91 -11.98 -9.83
CA LEU A 145 10.37 -12.99 -10.78
C LEU A 145 9.36 -13.11 -11.92
N GLU A 146 9.82 -13.13 -13.17
CA GLU A 146 8.97 -13.33 -14.34
C GLU A 146 9.39 -14.55 -15.15
N MET A 147 8.43 -15.36 -15.58
CA MET A 147 8.71 -16.48 -16.47
C MET A 147 9.07 -15.99 -17.86
N ALA A 148 10.24 -16.37 -18.37
CA ALA A 148 10.79 -15.84 -19.61
C ALA A 148 10.10 -16.35 -20.90
N GLY A 149 9.00 -17.11 -20.78
CA GLY A 149 8.31 -17.77 -21.89
C GLY A 149 6.85 -17.32 -22.13
N GLY A 150 6.38 -16.26 -21.47
CA GLY A 150 4.96 -15.86 -21.51
C GLY A 150 4.56 -14.75 -22.49
N ALA A 151 5.42 -14.33 -23.41
CA ALA A 151 5.13 -13.18 -24.29
C ALA A 151 5.66 -13.34 -25.73
N GLU A 152 5.47 -14.51 -26.32
CA GLU A 152 5.53 -14.69 -27.78
C GLU A 152 4.19 -15.26 -28.27
N MET A 153 3.21 -14.38 -28.43
CA MET A 153 2.03 -14.58 -29.30
C MET A 153 2.00 -13.45 -30.33
#